data_AF-A0A955G5E9-F1
#
_entry.id   AF-A0A955G5E9-F1
#
_cell.length_a   1.000
_cell.length_b   1.000
_cell.length_c   1.000
_cell.angle_alpha   90.00
_cell.angle_beta   90.00
_cell.angle_gamma   90.00
#
_symmetry.space_group_name_H-M   'P 1'
#
loop_
_entity.id
_entity.type
_entity.pdbx_description
1 polymer ?
#
loop_
_entity_poly.entity_id
_entity_poly.type
_entity_poly.pdbx_seq_one_letter_code
_entity_poly.pdbx_strand_id
1 'polypeptide(L)'
;MHIPKKYFHDRLILLLLSSSSFVAILNAVLIILRLDSSRGSYIIQYRANLGLSAYKAGDSSTFITMVVFGFLVLVFQIILSMRIFESNRQFAVVISLLSLLLLTLTVIVGNALLALR
;
A
#
# COMPACT_ATOMS: atom_id res chain seq x y z
N MET A 1 2.28 -26.43 4.75
CA MET A 1 1.06 -25.87 4.13
C MET A 1 0.82 -26.62 2.83
N HIS A 2 -0.28 -27.36 2.72
CA HIS A 2 -0.66 -27.97 1.45
C HIS A 2 -1.32 -26.86 0.63
N ILE A 3 -0.70 -26.41 -0.46
CA ILE A 3 -1.32 -25.40 -1.33
C ILE A 3 -2.38 -26.15 -2.15
N PRO A 4 -3.67 -25.82 -2.04
CA PRO A 4 -4.69 -26.50 -2.83
C PRO A 4 -4.44 -26.22 -4.31
N LYS A 5 -4.17 -27.26 -5.11
CA LYS A 5 -3.88 -27.16 -6.56
C LYS A 5 -4.95 -26.37 -7.35
N LYS A 6 -6.17 -26.29 -6.83
CA LYS A 6 -7.28 -25.53 -7.39
C LYS A 6 -7.15 -24.00 -7.24
N TYR A 7 -6.37 -23.51 -6.27
CA TYR A 7 -6.21 -22.06 -6.02
C TYR A 7 -5.54 -21.33 -7.18
N PHE A 8 -4.45 -21.89 -7.69
CA PHE A 8 -3.73 -21.36 -8.86
C PHE A 8 -4.36 -21.75 -10.21
N HIS A 9 -5.46 -22.51 -10.21
CA HIS A 9 -6.23 -22.80 -11.43
C HIS A 9 -7.44 -21.87 -11.59
N ASP A 10 -7.86 -21.17 -10.53
CA ASP A 10 -8.97 -20.25 -10.60
C ASP A 10 -8.54 -18.91 -11.18
N ARG A 11 -8.88 -18.69 -12.45
CA ARG A 11 -8.56 -17.46 -13.20
C ARG A 11 -9.01 -16.20 -12.47
N LEU A 12 -10.12 -16.25 -11.72
CA LEU A 12 -10.68 -15.09 -11.04
C LEU A 12 -9.80 -14.68 -9.86
N ILE A 13 -9.36 -15.65 -9.06
CA ILE A 13 -8.46 -15.40 -7.93
C ILE A 13 -7.09 -14.97 -8.42
N LEU A 14 -6.60 -15.59 -9.49
CA LEU A 14 -5.32 -15.23 -10.10
C LEU A 14 -5.35 -13.79 -10.64
N LEU A 15 -6.46 -13.37 -11.24
CA LEU A 15 -6.71 -12.00 -11.67
C LEU A 15 -6.77 -11.03 -10.48
N LEU A 16 -7.52 -11.37 -9.43
CA LEU A 16 -7.62 -10.52 -8.22
C LEU A 16 -6.26 -10.36 -7.54
N LEU A 17 -5.49 -11.45 -7.46
CA LEU A 17 -4.18 -11.46 -6.85
C LEU A 17 -3.16 -10.65 -7.67
N SER A 18 -3.15 -10.82 -9.00
CA SER A 18 -2.28 -10.04 -9.87
C SER A 18 -2.64 -8.56 -9.85
N SER A 19 -3.94 -8.22 -9.84
CA SER A 19 -4.42 -6.85 -9.73
C SER A 19 -4.03 -6.22 -8.39
N SER A 20 -4.22 -6.93 -7.28
CA SER A 20 -3.81 -6.44 -5.95
C SER A 20 -2.30 -6.24 -5.86
N SER A 21 -1.53 -7.15 -6.46
CA SER A 21 -0.06 -7.04 -6.56
C SER A 21 0.37 -5.85 -7.40
N PHE A 22 -0.29 -5.63 -8.53
CA PHE A 22 -0.05 -4.48 -9.38
C PHE A 22 -0.33 -3.17 -8.64
N VAL A 23 -1.47 -3.06 -7.95
CA VAL A 23 -1.82 -1.84 -7.18
C VAL A 23 -0.84 -1.58 -6.05
N ALA A 24 -0.41 -2.61 -5.31
CA ALA A 24 0.57 -2.46 -4.24
C ALA A 24 1.93 -1.98 -4.76
N ILE A 25 2.41 -2.55 -5.88
CA ILE A 25 3.65 -2.13 -6.52
C ILE A 25 3.53 -0.71 -7.07
N LEU A 26 2.41 -0.40 -7.75
CA LEU A 26 2.14 0.94 -8.26
C LEU A 26 2.15 1.97 -7.13
N ASN A 27 1.54 1.67 -5.99
CA ASN A 27 1.56 2.52 -4.81
C ASN A 27 3.00 2.81 -4.35
N ALA A 28 3.81 1.76 -4.23
CA ALA A 28 5.21 1.89 -3.82
C ALA A 28 6.01 2.76 -4.79
N VAL A 29 5.87 2.51 -6.09
CA VAL A 29 6.55 3.28 -7.14
C VAL A 29 6.12 4.75 -7.12
N LEU A 30 4.82 5.04 -7.02
CA LEU A 30 4.32 6.42 -6.95
C LEU A 30 4.87 7.17 -5.75
N ILE A 31 4.90 6.52 -4.58
CA ILE A 31 5.44 7.13 -3.36
C ILE A 31 6.95 7.39 -3.53
N ILE A 32 7.72 6.41 -3.99
CA ILE A 32 9.18 6.54 -4.16
C ILE A 32 9.54 7.62 -5.19
N LEU A 33 8.88 7.63 -6.35
CA LEU A 33 9.14 8.60 -7.41
C LEU A 33 8.82 10.03 -6.97
N ARG A 34 7.72 10.23 -6.24
CA ARG A 34 7.37 11.55 -5.69
C ARG A 34 8.27 11.97 -4.53
N LEU A 35 8.82 11.02 -3.79
CA LEU A 35 9.78 11.29 -2.74
C LEU A 35 11.13 11.75 -3.31
N ASP A 36 11.64 11.08 -4.35
CA ASP A 36 12.94 11.39 -4.98
C ASP A 36 12.91 12.65 -5.86
N SER A 37 11.76 12.94 -6.50
CA SER A 37 11.55 14.20 -7.24
C SER A 37 11.67 15.45 -6.35
N SER A 38 11.71 15.28 -5.03
CA SER A 38 11.86 16.35 -4.06
C SER A 38 13.12 16.21 -3.22
N ARG A 39 14.28 16.52 -3.81
CA ARG A 39 15.53 16.81 -3.08
C ARG A 39 15.48 18.07 -2.19
N GLY A 40 14.31 18.72 -2.06
CA GLY A 40 14.06 19.85 -1.17
C GLY A 40 13.43 19.42 0.15
N SER A 41 14.07 19.76 1.27
CA SER A 41 13.53 19.66 2.64
C SER A 41 12.19 20.39 2.76
N TYR A 42 11.14 19.72 3.23
CA TYR A 42 9.84 20.35 3.50
C TYR A 42 9.80 20.90 4.91
N ILE A 43 9.50 22.18 5.01
CA ILE A 43 9.36 22.92 6.27
C ILE A 43 8.00 22.56 6.91
N ILE A 44 7.99 21.77 7.98
CA ILE A 44 6.78 21.42 8.74
C ILE A 44 6.37 22.50 9.74
N GLN A 45 7.32 23.25 10.30
CA GLN A 45 7.03 24.29 11.29
C GLN A 45 7.99 25.45 11.11
N TYR A 46 7.44 26.67 11.06
CA TYR A 46 8.19 27.90 11.28
C TYR A 46 8.09 28.26 12.77
N ARG A 47 9.17 28.08 13.52
CA ARG A 47 9.25 28.54 14.91
C ARG A 47 9.91 29.91 14.95
N ALA A 48 9.10 30.96 15.04
CA ALA A 48 9.58 32.35 15.13
C ALA A 48 10.50 32.61 16.34
N ASN A 49 10.46 31.76 17.38
CA ASN A 49 11.19 31.94 18.63
C ASN A 49 12.67 31.47 18.60
N LEU A 50 13.17 30.92 17.48
CA LEU A 50 14.51 30.29 17.39
C LEU A 50 15.40 30.87 16.26
N GLY A 51 14.98 31.97 15.61
CA GLY A 51 15.74 32.58 14.51
C GLY A 51 15.75 31.76 13.21
N LEU A 52 16.51 32.22 12.21
CA LEU A 52 16.52 31.82 10.78
C LEU A 52 16.70 30.31 10.46
N SER A 53 16.91 29.45 11.46
CA SER A 53 17.23 28.02 11.26
C SER A 53 16.25 27.04 11.90
N ALA A 54 15.04 27.48 12.29
CA ALA A 54 14.08 26.64 13.01
C ALA A 54 13.05 25.94 12.10
N TYR A 55 13.51 25.35 11.01
CA TYR A 55 12.69 24.55 10.10
C TYR A 55 12.69 23.09 10.55
N LYS A 56 11.56 22.58 11.04
CA LYS A 56 11.43 21.14 11.30
C LYS A 56 11.15 20.45 9.98
N ALA A 57 12.10 19.67 9.45
CA ALA A 57 11.87 18.92 8.23
C ALA A 57 10.86 17.79 8.46
N GLY A 58 9.94 17.61 7.52
CA GLY A 58 8.99 16.51 7.58
C GLY A 58 9.61 15.19 7.28
N ASP A 59 9.51 14.28 8.26
CA ASP A 59 10.22 13.02 8.18
C ASP A 59 9.59 12.12 7.11
N SER A 60 10.42 11.75 6.14
CA SER A 60 10.03 10.90 5.00
C SER A 60 9.62 9.49 5.45
N SER A 61 9.86 9.17 6.72
CA SER A 61 9.45 7.93 7.38
C SER A 61 7.95 7.63 7.27
N THR A 62 7.08 8.65 7.27
CA THR A 62 5.61 8.45 7.17
C THR A 62 5.20 7.87 5.81
N PHE A 63 5.90 8.24 4.75
CA PHE A 63 5.63 7.69 3.42
C PHE A 63 6.19 6.27 3.28
N ILE A 64 7.34 6.00 3.90
CA ILE A 64 7.92 4.66 3.93
C ILE A 64 7.01 3.69 4.70
N THR A 65 6.45 4.09 5.85
CA THR A 65 5.50 3.25 6.60
C THR A 65 4.23 2.96 5.81
N MET A 66 3.77 3.89 4.97
CA MET A 66 2.63 3.69 4.09
C MET A 66 2.90 2.68 2.96
N VAL A 67 4.13 2.66 2.43
CA VAL A 67 4.57 1.60 1.49
C VAL A 67 4.58 0.24 2.18
N VAL A 68 5.19 0.16 3.36
CA VAL A 68 5.25 -1.08 4.16
C VAL A 68 3.85 -1.58 4.50
N PHE A 69 2.93 -0.69 4.85
CA PHE A 69 1.53 -1.02 5.09
C PHE A 69 0.86 -1.66 3.87
N GLY A 70 1.06 -1.09 2.66
CA GLY A 70 0.53 -1.67 1.43
C GLY A 70 1.04 -3.09 1.16
N PHE A 71 2.32 -3.36 1.39
CA PHE A 71 2.88 -4.71 1.27
C PHE A 71 2.34 -5.66 2.33
N LEU A 72 2.16 -5.22 3.57
CA LEU A 72 1.55 -6.03 4.62
C LEU A 72 0.13 -6.45 4.25
N VAL A 73 -0.70 -5.50 3.78
CA VAL A 73 -2.07 -5.80 3.32
C VAL A 73 -2.07 -6.86 2.23
N LEU A 74 -1.15 -6.78 1.26
CA LEU A 74 -1.01 -7.77 0.19
C LEU A 74 -0.58 -9.14 0.73
N VAL A 75 0.38 -9.20 1.65
CA VAL A 75 0.81 -10.48 2.25
C VAL A 75 -0.31 -11.12 3.05
N PHE A 76 -1.02 -10.33 3.88
CA PHE A 76 -2.17 -10.82 4.63
C PHE A 76 -3.29 -11.29 3.72
N GLN A 77 -3.59 -10.55 2.65
CA GLN A 77 -4.54 -10.97 1.63
C GLN A 77 -4.20 -12.35 1.10
N ILE A 78 -2.95 -12.55 0.66
CA ILE A 78 -2.47 -13.83 0.08
C ILE A 78 -2.64 -14.98 1.07
N ILE A 79 -2.26 -14.78 2.32
CA ILE A 79 -2.32 -15.83 3.35
C ILE A 79 -3.77 -16.16 3.68
N LEU A 80 -4.62 -15.15 3.91
CA LEU A 80 -6.03 -15.35 4.24
C LEU A 80 -6.80 -15.98 3.07
N SER A 81 -6.59 -15.49 1.85
CA SER A 81 -7.28 -16.00 0.67
C SER A 81 -6.92 -17.47 0.40
N MET A 82 -5.64 -17.85 0.55
CA MET A 82 -5.23 -19.25 0.42
C MET A 82 -5.89 -20.13 1.49
N ARG A 83 -5.88 -19.71 2.76
CA ARG A 83 -6.43 -20.50 3.86
C ARG A 83 -7.94 -20.68 3.75
N ILE A 84 -8.65 -19.65 3.31
CA ILE A 84 -10.11 -19.65 3.25
C ILE A 84 -10.62 -20.34 1.97
N PHE A 85 -9.81 -20.38 0.91
CA PHE A 85 -10.16 -21.09 -0.32
C PHE A 85 -10.35 -22.60 -0.11
N GLU A 86 -9.67 -23.21 0.86
CA GLU A 86 -9.91 -24.61 1.23
C GLU A 86 -11.32 -24.84 1.79
N SER A 87 -11.84 -23.87 2.55
CA SER A 87 -13.19 -23.97 3.11
C SER A 87 -14.25 -23.63 2.08
N ASN A 88 -14.14 -22.47 1.43
CA ASN A 88 -15.18 -21.92 0.57
C ASN A 88 -14.62 -20.86 -0.38
N ARG A 89 -14.69 -21.15 -1.69
CA ARG A 89 -14.22 -20.27 -2.76
C ARG A 89 -14.79 -18.85 -2.69
N GLN A 90 -16.09 -18.71 -2.37
CA GLN A 90 -16.77 -17.41 -2.37
C GLN A 90 -16.17 -16.43 -1.36
N PHE A 91 -15.82 -16.90 -0.15
CA PHE A 91 -15.20 -16.04 0.86
C PHE A 91 -13.78 -15.61 0.47
N ALA A 92 -13.00 -16.47 -0.19
CA ALA A 92 -11.67 -16.09 -0.68
C ALA A 92 -11.73 -14.98 -1.74
N VAL A 93 -12.75 -15.00 -2.61
CA VAL A 93 -13.00 -13.95 -3.61
C VAL A 93 -13.40 -12.65 -2.93
N VAL A 94 -14.32 -12.69 -1.95
CA VAL A 94 -14.77 -11.51 -1.20
C VAL A 94 -13.61 -10.85 -0.46
N ILE A 95 -12.76 -11.65 0.21
CA ILE A 95 -11.57 -11.13 0.91
C ILE A 95 -10.62 -10.46 -0.08
N SER A 96 -10.37 -11.09 -1.23
CA SER A 96 -9.49 -10.51 -2.24
C SER A 96 -10.04 -9.20 -2.82
N LEU A 97 -11.37 -9.09 -3.00
CA LEU A 97 -12.02 -7.86 -3.43
C LEU A 97 -11.92 -6.75 -2.37
N LEU A 98 -12.15 -7.08 -1.10
CA LEU A 98 -12.03 -6.12 0.00
C LEU A 98 -10.59 -5.64 0.16
N SER A 99 -9.60 -6.53 0.03
CA SER A 99 -8.18 -6.16 0.04
C SER A 99 -7.81 -5.26 -1.15
N LEU A 100 -8.32 -5.55 -2.35
CA LEU A 100 -8.12 -4.70 -3.53
C LEU A 100 -8.69 -3.29 -3.28
N LEU A 101 -9.90 -3.19 -2.73
CA LEU A 101 -10.53 -1.92 -2.37
C LEU A 101 -9.69 -1.15 -1.35
N LEU A 102 -9.19 -1.83 -0.32
CA LEU A 102 -8.33 -1.22 0.71
C LEU A 102 -7.01 -0.71 0.12
N LEU A 103 -6.36 -1.47 -0.76
CA LEU A 103 -5.15 -1.04 -1.46
C LEU A 103 -5.42 0.17 -2.36
N THR A 104 -6.55 0.21 -3.04
CA THR A 104 -6.95 1.34 -3.89
C THR A 104 -7.18 2.60 -3.07
N LEU A 105 -7.87 2.50 -1.92
CA LEU A 105 -8.02 3.62 -0.99
C LEU A 105 -6.67 4.10 -0.46
N THR A 106 -5.75 3.17 -0.16
CA THR A 106 -4.40 3.51 0.29
C THR A 106 -3.67 4.33 -0.77
N VAL A 107 -3.77 3.99 -2.06
CA VAL A 107 -3.20 4.79 -3.16
C VAL A 107 -3.82 6.18 -3.21
N ILE A 108 -5.14 6.29 -3.12
CA ILE A 108 -5.85 7.58 -3.17
C ILE A 108 -5.41 8.48 -2.02
N VAL A 109 -5.41 7.95 -0.79
CA VAL A 109 -4.98 8.70 0.40
C VAL A 109 -3.50 9.06 0.31
N GLY A 110 -2.65 8.14 -0.14
CA GLY A 110 -1.21 8.38 -0.28
C GLY A 110 -0.91 9.48 -1.30
N ASN A 111 -1.61 9.46 -2.43
CA ASN A 111 -1.49 10.50 -3.44
C ASN A 111 -2.05 11.85 -2.96
N ALA A 112 -3.16 11.87 -2.22
CA ALA A 112 -3.71 13.10 -1.64
C ALA A 112 -2.75 13.72 -0.62
N LEU A 113 -2.14 12.92 0.27
CA LEU A 113 -1.12 13.37 1.20
C LEU A 113 0.12 13.91 0.48
N LEU A 114 0.54 13.26 -0.62
CA LEU A 114 1.66 13.72 -1.44
C LEU A 114 1.34 14.95 -2.28
N ALA A 115 0.07 15.25 -2.57
CA ALA A 115 -0.35 16.45 -3.30
C ALA A 115 -0.56 17.66 -2.39
N LEU A 116 -0.85 17.42 -1.10
CA LEU A 116 -0.96 18.47 -0.09
C LEU A 116 0.41 18.89 0.47
N ARG A 117 1.45 18.09 0.19
CA ARG A 117 2.85 18.36 0.52
C ARG A 117 3.44 19.37 -0.45
#